data_AF-A0A3D5B6X3-F1
#
_entry.id   AF-A0A3D5B6X3-F1
#
_cell.length_a   1.000
_cell.length_b   1.000
_cell.length_c   1.000
_cell.angle_alpha   90.00
_cell.angle_beta   90.00
_cell.angle_gamma   90.00
#
_symmetry.space_group_name_H-M   'P 1'
#
loop_
_entity.id
_entity.type
_entity.pdbx_description
1 polymer ?
#
loop_
_entity_poly.entity_id
_entity_poly.type
_entity_poly.pdbx_seq_one_letter_code
_entity_poly.pdbx_strand_id
1 'polypeptide(L)' 'MVKVEKRDNESFNRLLSRFRKKVTRSKVLSENRKRRFFTSKSEEQRIAKKKAIRKLRRNSLNQN' A
#
# COMPACT_ATOMS: atom_id res chain seq x y z
N MET A 1 5.40 -14.44 5.13
CA MET A 1 6.43 -14.36 4.07
C MET A 1 5.75 -14.35 2.70
N VAL A 2 6.25 -13.55 1.74
CA VAL A 2 5.65 -13.49 0.39
C VAL A 2 6.18 -14.65 -0.45
N LYS A 3 5.30 -15.59 -0.82
CA LYS A 3 5.61 -16.71 -1.73
C LYS A 3 4.67 -16.74 -2.94
N VAL A 4 5.16 -17.19 -4.09
CA VAL A 4 4.35 -17.45 -5.29
C VAL A 4 4.79 -18.78 -5.88
N GLU A 5 3.82 -19.65 -6.15
CA GLU A 5 4.04 -20.94 -6.82
C GLU A 5 3.82 -20.78 -8.32
N LYS A 6 4.63 -21.52 -9.10
CA LYS A 6 4.55 -21.59 -10.56
C LYS A 6 3.24 -22.27 -10.93
N ARG A 7 2.51 -21.68 -11.89
CA ARG A 7 1.30 -22.30 -12.46
C ARG A 7 1.67 -23.13 -13.69
N ASP A 8 0.83 -24.09 -14.02
CA ASP A 8 0.95 -24.84 -15.27
C ASP A 8 0.85 -23.90 -16.47
N ASN A 9 1.72 -24.11 -17.45
CA ASN A 9 1.86 -23.28 -18.66
C ASN A 9 2.18 -21.79 -18.41
N GLU A 10 2.74 -21.44 -17.24
CA GLU A 10 3.21 -20.09 -16.96
C GLU A 10 4.68 -19.88 -17.36
N SER A 11 4.98 -18.81 -18.12
CA SER A 11 6.35 -18.38 -18.39
C SER A 11 7.00 -17.76 -17.14
N PHE A 12 8.33 -17.89 -17.02
CA PHE A 12 9.08 -17.38 -15.87
C PHE A 12 8.90 -15.86 -15.65
N ASN A 13 8.84 -15.07 -16.73
CA ASN A 13 8.62 -13.63 -16.65
C ASN A 13 7.27 -13.26 -16.01
N ARG A 14 6.22 -14.06 -16.27
CA ARG A 14 4.89 -13.87 -15.69
C ARG A 14 4.89 -14.22 -14.20
N LEU A 15 5.58 -15.29 -13.82
CA LEU A 15 5.81 -15.65 -12.43
C LEU A 15 6.53 -14.53 -11.66
N LEU A 16 7.63 -13.99 -12.21
CA LEU A 16 8.38 -12.89 -11.60
C LEU A 16 7.51 -11.63 -11.43
N SER A 17 6.67 -11.32 -12.42
CA SER A 17 5.75 -10.19 -12.35
C SER A 17 4.72 -10.35 -11.23
N ARG A 18 4.18 -11.56 -11.03
CA ARG A 18 3.28 -11.87 -9.91
C ARG A 18 3.98 -11.76 -8.56
N PHE A 19 5.21 -12.26 -8.47
CA PHE A 19 6.02 -12.12 -7.26
C PHE A 19 6.22 -10.65 -6.89
N ARG A 20 6.68 -9.82 -7.84
CA ARG A 20 6.83 -8.37 -7.65
C ARG A 20 5.52 -7.72 -7.18
N LYS A 21 4.39 -8.04 -7.84
CA LYS A 21 3.06 -7.55 -7.42
C LYS A 21 2.72 -7.96 -5.99
N LYS A 22 3.00 -9.21 -5.60
CA LYS A 22 2.71 -9.72 -4.25
C LYS A 22 3.60 -9.06 -3.18
N VAL A 23 4.89 -8.83 -3.50
CA VAL A 23 5.82 -8.09 -2.64
C VAL A 23 5.34 -6.66 -2.43
N THR A 24 5.03 -5.93 -3.51
CA THR A 24 4.53 -4.55 -3.41
C THR A 24 3.21 -4.48 -2.65
N ARG A 25 2.29 -5.43 -2.88
CA ARG A 25 0.99 -5.49 -2.19
C ARG A 25 1.12 -5.81 -0.70
N SER A 26 2.16 -6.54 -0.29
CA SER A 26 2.40 -6.88 1.13
C SER A 26 2.68 -5.65 1.99
N LYS A 27 3.11 -4.53 1.40
CA LYS A 27 3.39 -3.24 2.07
C LYS A 27 4.34 -3.32 3.26
N VAL A 28 5.06 -4.43 3.48
CA VAL A 28 5.99 -4.64 4.61
C VAL A 28 6.97 -3.47 4.78
N LEU A 29 7.57 -2.99 3.70
CA LEU A 29 8.49 -1.85 3.75
C LEU A 29 7.80 -0.53 4.13
N SER A 30 6.56 -0.33 3.69
CA SER A 30 5.78 0.87 4.04
C SER A 30 5.33 0.83 5.50
N GLU A 31 4.92 -0.34 5.98
CA GLU A 31 4.55 -0.59 7.37
C GLU A 31 5.75 -0.32 8.29
N ASN A 32 6.91 -0.89 7.96
CA ASN A 32 8.15 -0.69 8.71
C ASN A 32 8.54 0.80 8.75
N ARG A 33 8.50 1.51 7.62
CA ARG A 33 8.75 2.96 7.60
C ARG A 33 7.78 3.76 8.47
N LYS A 34 6.49 3.39 8.48
CA LYS A 34 5.48 4.04 9.33
C LYS A 34 5.74 3.81 10.82
N ARG A 35 6.18 2.59 11.17
CA ARG A 35 6.47 2.19 12.55
C ARG A 35 7.89 2.53 13.01
N ARG A 36 8.75 3.05 12.13
CA ARG A 36 10.17 3.33 12.40
C ARG A 36 10.38 4.32 13.53
N PHE A 37 9.48 5.30 13.68
CA PHE A 37 9.55 6.32 14.70
C PHE A 37 8.25 6.37 15.49
N PHE A 38 8.37 6.71 16.77
CA PHE A 38 7.21 6.98 17.60
C PHE A 38 6.45 8.20 17.08
N THR A 39 5.13 8.07 16.99
CA THR A 39 4.20 9.17 16.68
C THR A 39 3.12 9.13 17.76
N SER A 40 2.81 10.27 18.37
CA SER A 40 1.76 10.34 19.39
C SER A 40 0.37 10.09 18.77
N LYS A 41 -0.57 9.62 19.59
CA LYS A 41 -1.96 9.37 19.16
C LYS A 41 -2.61 10.62 18.55
N SER A 42 -2.35 11.79 19.12
CA SER A 42 -2.89 13.07 18.63
C SER A 42 -2.37 13.40 17.23
N GLU A 43 -1.08 13.19 16.98
CA GLU A 43 -0.48 13.42 15.67
C GLU A 43 -1.00 12.45 14.61
N GLU A 44 -1.17 11.16 14.96
CA GLU A 44 -1.79 10.19 14.06
C GLU A 44 -3.21 10.59 13.65
N GLN A 45 -4.03 11.01 14.62
CA GLN A 45 -5.39 11.49 14.39
C GLN A 45 -5.42 12.74 13.50
N ARG A 46 -4.53 13.71 13.76
CA ARG A 46 -4.39 14.94 12.98
C ARG A 46 -4.06 14.63 11.52
N ILE A 47 -3.09 13.73 11.29
CA ILE A 47 -2.70 13.29 9.95
C ILE A 47 -3.87 12.57 9.26
N ALA A 48 -4.59 11.69 9.97
CA ALA A 48 -5.75 10.97 9.43
C ALA A 48 -6.88 11.92 9.02
N LYS A 49 -7.25 12.88 9.87
CA LYS A 49 -8.26 13.92 9.57
C LYS A 49 -7.88 14.72 8.34
N LYS A 50 -6.62 15.17 8.25
CA LYS A 50 -6.11 15.93 7.09
C LYS A 50 -6.16 15.09 5.80
N LYS A 51 -5.86 13.79 5.87
CA LYS A 51 -5.97 12.87 4.71
C LYS A 51 -7.42 12.65 4.28
N ALA A 52 -8.35 12.50 5.23
CA ALA A 52 -9.77 12.34 4.95
C ALA A 52 -10.35 13.55 4.21
N ILE A 53 -10.10 14.77 4.73
CA ILE A 53 -10.55 16.02 4.08
C ILE A 53 -10.01 16.14 2.65
N ARG A 54 -8.72 15.85 2.44
CA ARG A 54 -8.13 15.86 1.09
C ARG A 54 -8.77 14.84 0.16
N LYS A 55 -9.10 13.63 0.65
CA LYS A 55 -9.78 12.60 -0.13
C LYS A 55 -11.18 13.05 -0.55
N LEU A 56 -11.94 13.67 0.36
CA LEU A 56 -13.27 14.22 0.07
C LEU A 56 -13.20 15.31 -1.00
N ARG A 57 -12.29 16.29 -0.85
CA ARG A 57 -12.09 17.37 -1.84
C ARG A 57 -11.71 16.84 -3.23
N ARG A 58 -10.85 15.83 -3.29
CA ARG A 58 -10.49 15.21 -4.58
C ARG A 58 -11.69 14.50 -5.21
N ASN A 59 -12.49 13.81 -4.41
CA ASN A 59 -13.66 13.10 -4.91
C ASN A 59 -14.73 14.08 -5.43
N SER A 60 -14.93 15.23 -4.79
CA SER A 60 -15.88 16.24 -5.29
C SER A 60 -15.43 16.88 -6.60
N LEU A 61 -14.13 17.10 -6.80
CA LEU A 61 -13.59 17.65 -8.05
C LEU A 61 -13.74 16.69 -9.25
N ASN A 62 -13.71 15.39 -9.01
CA ASN A 62 -13.86 14.38 -10.06
C ASN A 62 -15.32 14.07 -10.44
N GLN A 63 -16.29 14.61 -9.69
CA GLN A 63 -17.73 14.40 -9.92
C GLN A 63 -18.38 15.55 -10.71
N ASN A 64 -17.62 16.59 -11.03
CA ASN A 64 -17.96 17.64 -11.98
C ASN A 64 -17.17 17.41 -13.28
#